data_AF-A0AA95KW25-F1
#
_entry.id   AF-A0AA95KW25-F1
#
_cell.length_a   1.000
_cell.length_b   1.000
_cell.length_c   1.000
_cell.angle_alpha   90.00
_cell.angle_beta   90.00
_cell.angle_gamma   90.00
#
_symmetry.space_group_name_H-M   'P 1'
#
loop_
_entity.id
_entity.type
_entity.pdbx_description
1 polymer ?
#
loop_
_entity_poly.entity_id
_entity_poly.type
_entity_poly.pdbx_seq_one_letter_code
_entity_poly.pdbx_strand_id
1 'polypeptide(L)'
;MFLFNDYYNEDLGFPDLSRNITDKLIAQKKKHPNLRIVFITDEINLTYGSHKAKFLKELRENEIEVVFTDLDPLRDSNPLYSAVWRLFFQWFGQSGEGWIPNPMAKNAPDVTIRSYLELMNLKANHRKVFVTEKTAIITSANPHDASGLHSNIALETSGNIIGDILESEQAVADFSGGPELPEYMPKKETGPFEVQVLTESKILKHILNELKKSEEGDQIWIGMFYLAERSVIDEIDKAADRGTKIKIILDPNKNAFGNQKTGLPNIPVSAEIRNLGSDNIEVKWYKTGEEQYHTKMIYFDRKDKDVIVGGSANFTRRNLVDLNLETNMKVSAPSDSELARDVDQYFKKIWNNESAVYTVEYEENKDKMTPFKYIVYWIQRILWFTSY
;
A
#
# COMPACT_ATOMS: atom_id res chain seq x y z
N MET A 1 3.37 -10.57 0.22
CA MET A 1 2.15 -10.24 1.00
C MET A 1 2.56 -9.58 2.31
N PHE A 2 2.16 -8.33 2.56
CA PHE A 2 2.64 -7.58 3.72
C PHE A 2 2.10 -8.09 5.07
N LEU A 3 0.80 -7.91 5.33
CA LEU A 3 0.18 -8.25 6.62
C LEU A 3 -0.78 -9.43 6.46
N PHE A 4 -0.46 -10.56 7.08
CA PHE A 4 -1.15 -11.85 6.99
C PHE A 4 -1.32 -12.51 8.38
N ASN A 5 -2.31 -12.03 9.14
CA ASN A 5 -2.62 -12.51 10.48
C ASN A 5 -4.03 -12.07 10.91
N ASP A 6 -4.48 -12.59 12.06
CA ASP A 6 -5.78 -12.33 12.65
C ASP A 6 -5.70 -11.42 13.88
N TYR A 7 -4.73 -10.50 13.90
CA TYR A 7 -4.50 -9.66 15.05
C TYR A 7 -5.37 -8.39 15.02
N TYR A 8 -5.94 -8.04 16.17
CA TYR A 8 -6.80 -6.88 16.36
C TYR A 8 -6.79 -6.39 17.82
N ASN A 9 -7.14 -5.12 17.99
CA ASN A 9 -7.29 -4.53 19.32
C ASN A 9 -8.65 -4.84 19.96
N GLU A 10 -9.71 -4.82 19.16
CA GLU A 10 -11.09 -5.05 19.58
C GLU A 10 -11.76 -5.86 18.48
N ASP A 11 -12.53 -6.89 18.84
CA ASP A 11 -13.27 -7.71 17.87
C ASP A 11 -14.52 -6.95 17.41
N LEU A 12 -14.52 -6.53 16.15
CA LEU A 12 -15.65 -5.84 15.52
C LEU A 12 -16.41 -6.77 14.55
N GLY A 13 -16.24 -8.09 14.68
CA GLY A 13 -16.83 -9.06 13.75
C GLY A 13 -16.11 -9.08 12.41
N PHE A 14 -14.77 -9.03 12.45
CA PHE A 14 -13.95 -9.05 11.25
C PHE A 14 -14.09 -10.38 10.48
N PRO A 15 -13.96 -10.35 9.14
CA PRO A 15 -13.90 -11.59 8.37
C PRO A 15 -12.60 -12.36 8.64
N ASP A 16 -12.69 -13.69 8.69
CA ASP A 16 -11.55 -14.61 8.87
C ASP A 16 -10.67 -14.70 7.60
N LEU A 17 -10.16 -13.59 7.09
CA LEU A 17 -9.45 -13.52 5.80
C LEU A 17 -8.19 -14.40 5.78
N SER A 18 -7.37 -14.31 6.82
CA SER A 18 -6.10 -15.02 6.90
C SER A 18 -6.31 -16.53 6.95
N ARG A 19 -7.29 -16.98 7.74
CA ARG A 19 -7.71 -18.39 7.82
C ARG A 19 -8.24 -18.88 6.48
N ASN A 20 -9.17 -18.14 5.88
CA ASN A 20 -9.78 -18.51 4.60
C ASN A 20 -8.74 -18.66 3.48
N ILE A 21 -7.79 -17.72 3.37
CA ILE A 21 -6.71 -17.81 2.38
C ILE A 21 -5.82 -19.02 2.67
N THR A 22 -5.44 -19.24 3.93
CA THR A 22 -4.62 -20.39 4.35
C THR A 22 -5.29 -21.71 3.95
N ASP A 23 -6.57 -21.88 4.25
CA ASP A 23 -7.33 -23.09 3.95
C ASP A 23 -7.45 -23.35 2.45
N LYS A 24 -7.67 -22.29 1.65
CA LYS A 24 -7.76 -22.42 0.19
C LYS A 24 -6.41 -22.82 -0.42
N LEU A 25 -5.30 -22.25 0.04
CA LEU A 25 -3.96 -22.61 -0.44
C LEU A 25 -3.63 -24.07 -0.08
N ILE A 26 -3.88 -24.48 1.17
CA ILE A 26 -3.64 -25.86 1.62
C ILE A 26 -4.54 -26.84 0.87
N ALA A 27 -5.83 -26.54 0.71
CA ALA A 27 -6.76 -27.40 -0.04
C ALA A 27 -6.31 -27.58 -1.50
N GLN A 28 -5.84 -26.50 -2.13
CA GLN A 28 -5.36 -26.55 -3.50
C GLN A 28 -4.06 -27.35 -3.63
N LYS A 29 -3.12 -27.20 -2.69
CA LYS A 29 -1.89 -28.02 -2.61
C LYS A 29 -2.20 -29.51 -2.40
N LYS A 30 -3.16 -29.84 -1.54
CA LYS A 30 -3.60 -31.23 -1.33
C LYS A 30 -4.25 -31.83 -2.58
N LYS A 31 -5.05 -31.04 -3.30
CA LYS A 31 -5.68 -31.47 -4.56
C LYS A 31 -4.67 -31.65 -5.68
N HIS A 32 -3.61 -30.84 -5.70
CA HIS A 32 -2.55 -30.86 -6.70
C HIS A 32 -1.18 -30.95 -6.01
N PRO A 33 -0.71 -32.15 -5.60
CA PRO A 33 0.53 -32.30 -4.83
C PRO A 33 1.76 -31.68 -5.50
N ASN A 34 1.80 -31.71 -6.84
CA ASN A 34 2.89 -31.13 -7.65
C ASN A 34 2.74 -29.61 -7.88
N LEU A 35 1.64 -28.99 -7.44
CA LEU A 35 1.49 -27.54 -7.51
C LEU A 35 2.52 -26.90 -6.59
N ARG A 36 3.29 -25.99 -7.16
CA ARG A 36 4.23 -25.18 -6.41
C ARG A 36 3.56 -23.90 -5.95
N ILE A 37 3.67 -23.62 -4.65
CA ILE A 37 3.14 -22.41 -4.04
C ILE A 37 4.28 -21.80 -3.23
N VAL A 38 4.67 -20.58 -3.60
CA VAL A 38 5.65 -19.77 -2.88
C VAL A 38 4.92 -18.58 -2.28
N PHE A 39 5.06 -18.41 -0.96
CA PHE A 39 4.45 -17.33 -0.20
C PHE A 39 5.55 -16.41 0.33
N ILE A 40 5.78 -15.31 -0.37
CA ILE A 40 6.73 -14.26 0.05
C ILE A 40 6.00 -13.28 0.98
N THR A 41 6.56 -13.05 2.16
CA THR A 41 5.93 -12.24 3.20
C THR A 41 6.94 -11.37 3.95
N ASP A 42 6.42 -10.46 4.76
CA ASP A 42 7.20 -9.56 5.60
C ASP A 42 7.34 -10.09 7.04
N GLU A 43 8.46 -9.77 7.69
CA GLU A 43 8.76 -10.16 9.07
C GLU A 43 7.83 -9.52 10.12
N ILE A 44 7.06 -8.50 9.75
CA ILE A 44 6.00 -7.92 10.58
C ILE A 44 5.01 -8.99 11.09
N ASN A 45 4.80 -10.08 10.35
CA ASN A 45 3.92 -11.18 10.77
C ASN A 45 4.47 -12.02 11.93
N LEU A 46 5.76 -11.90 12.22
CA LEU A 46 6.43 -12.47 13.39
C LEU A 46 6.68 -11.41 14.46
N THR A 47 6.23 -10.17 14.21
CA THR A 47 6.72 -8.96 14.87
C THR A 47 8.24 -8.99 15.03
N TYR A 48 8.95 -9.20 13.92
CA TYR A 48 10.43 -9.25 13.84
C TYR A 48 11.04 -10.29 14.80
N GLY A 49 10.55 -11.52 14.73
CA GLY A 49 11.12 -12.67 15.46
C GLY A 49 10.65 -12.86 16.91
N SER A 50 9.70 -12.03 17.39
CA SER A 50 9.15 -12.12 18.75
C SER A 50 8.16 -13.26 18.97
N HIS A 51 7.52 -13.75 17.91
CA HIS A 51 6.59 -14.86 18.00
C HIS A 51 6.49 -15.63 16.68
N LYS A 52 5.82 -16.79 16.72
CA LYS A 52 5.50 -17.56 15.52
C LYS A 52 4.23 -17.00 14.86
N ALA A 53 4.19 -17.05 13.53
CA ALA A 53 2.98 -16.79 12.75
C ALA A 53 2.25 -18.11 12.48
N LYS A 54 1.10 -18.32 13.12
CA LYS A 54 0.38 -19.60 13.10
C LYS A 54 0.02 -20.05 11.66
N PHE A 55 -0.54 -19.14 10.86
CA PHE A 55 -0.93 -19.44 9.48
C PHE A 55 0.27 -19.77 8.59
N LEU A 56 1.37 -19.02 8.73
CA LEU A 56 2.60 -19.28 7.97
C LEU A 56 3.25 -20.62 8.37
N LYS A 57 3.15 -21.02 9.64
CA LYS A 57 3.58 -22.36 10.09
C LYS A 57 2.74 -23.45 9.45
N GLU A 58 1.42 -23.30 9.43
CA GLU A 58 0.51 -24.27 8.78
C GLU A 58 0.77 -24.41 7.28
N LEU A 59 1.07 -23.30 6.57
CA LEU A 59 1.47 -23.35 5.16
C LEU A 59 2.72 -24.23 4.99
N ARG A 60 3.77 -23.99 5.78
CA ARG A 60 5.02 -24.78 5.74
C ARG A 60 4.78 -26.26 6.04
N GLU A 61 3.93 -26.57 7.02
CA GLU A 61 3.59 -27.96 7.39
C GLU A 61 2.80 -28.69 6.29
N ASN A 62 2.24 -27.97 5.31
CA ASN A 62 1.56 -28.52 4.15
C ASN A 62 2.36 -28.31 2.84
N GLU A 63 3.70 -28.28 2.94
CA GLU A 63 4.63 -28.24 1.79
C GLU A 63 4.47 -26.98 0.90
N ILE A 64 4.04 -25.87 1.48
CA ILE A 64 4.03 -24.54 0.85
C ILE A 64 5.29 -23.80 1.29
N GLU A 65 6.06 -23.30 0.31
CA GLU A 65 7.32 -22.60 0.56
C GLU A 65 7.02 -21.20 1.09
N VAL A 66 7.42 -20.88 2.32
CA VAL A 66 7.22 -19.53 2.91
C VAL A 66 8.56 -18.83 3.07
N VAL A 67 8.72 -17.73 2.33
CA VAL A 67 9.92 -16.89 2.30
C VAL A 67 9.63 -15.61 3.07
N PHE A 68 10.46 -15.31 4.08
CA PHE A 68 10.45 -13.99 4.72
C PHE A 68 11.40 -13.08 3.96
N THR A 69 10.94 -11.87 3.66
CA THR A 69 11.74 -10.89 2.92
C THR A 69 12.87 -10.39 3.80
N ASP A 70 14.11 -10.46 3.31
CA ASP A 70 15.23 -9.80 3.97
C ASP A 70 15.14 -8.29 3.77
N LEU A 71 14.97 -7.54 4.86
CA LEU A 71 14.82 -6.10 4.84
C LEU A 71 16.17 -5.37 4.96
N ASP A 72 17.25 -6.05 5.34
CA ASP A 72 18.56 -5.43 5.53
C ASP A 72 19.10 -4.75 4.26
N PRO A 73 18.98 -5.35 3.05
CA PRO A 73 19.42 -4.74 1.80
C PRO A 73 18.69 -3.43 1.44
N LEU A 74 17.51 -3.18 2.01
CA LEU A 74 16.73 -1.98 1.71
C LEU A 74 17.38 -0.73 2.32
N ARG A 75 17.14 0.42 1.71
CA ARG A 75 17.63 1.70 2.22
C ARG A 75 16.95 2.05 3.54
N ASP A 76 17.69 2.68 4.45
CA ASP A 76 17.14 3.05 5.75
C ASP A 76 16.17 4.23 5.65
N SER A 77 14.97 4.06 6.22
CA SER A 77 14.00 5.13 6.38
C SER A 77 14.51 6.22 7.33
N ASN A 78 15.22 5.83 8.40
CA ASN A 78 15.88 6.75 9.33
C ASN A 78 17.39 6.44 9.47
N PRO A 79 18.26 7.03 8.65
CA PRO A 79 19.69 6.75 8.66
C PRO A 79 20.37 6.98 10.01
N LEU A 80 19.94 7.98 10.79
CA LEU A 80 20.52 8.27 12.11
C LEU A 80 20.20 7.18 13.11
N TYR A 81 18.93 6.76 13.17
CA TYR A 81 18.52 5.65 14.03
C TYR A 81 19.15 4.33 13.58
N SER A 82 19.10 4.02 12.29
CA SER A 82 19.65 2.78 11.74
C SER A 82 21.16 2.68 11.94
N ALA A 83 21.90 3.79 11.96
CA ALA A 83 23.31 3.80 12.34
C ALA A 83 23.52 3.35 13.80
N VAL A 84 22.73 3.88 14.73
CA VAL A 84 22.78 3.47 16.15
C VAL A 84 22.37 2.00 16.30
N TRP A 85 21.30 1.58 15.63
CA TRP A 85 20.84 0.19 15.59
C TRP A 85 21.95 -0.76 15.16
N ARG A 86 22.61 -0.49 14.04
CA ARG A 86 23.66 -1.35 13.48
C ARG A 86 24.94 -1.36 14.32
N LEU A 87 25.29 -0.23 14.93
CA LEU A 87 26.51 -0.17 15.76
C LEU A 87 26.33 -0.91 17.09
N PHE A 88 25.15 -0.81 17.71
CA PHE A 88 24.98 -1.25 19.09
C PHE A 88 24.07 -2.46 19.26
N PHE A 89 22.93 -2.52 18.55
CA PHE A 89 21.84 -3.42 18.95
C PHE A 89 21.66 -4.66 18.05
N GLN A 90 21.97 -4.57 16.75
CA GLN A 90 21.71 -5.67 15.81
C GLN A 90 22.42 -6.99 16.17
N TRP A 91 23.59 -6.90 16.82
CA TRP A 91 24.48 -8.04 17.09
C TRP A 91 23.95 -9.03 18.13
N PHE A 92 22.86 -8.68 18.83
CA PHE A 92 22.30 -9.52 19.89
C PHE A 92 21.27 -10.55 19.37
N GLY A 93 20.96 -10.55 18.07
CA GLY A 93 19.92 -11.39 17.46
C GLY A 93 18.49 -10.93 17.76
N GLN A 94 17.52 -11.40 16.97
CA GLN A 94 16.11 -10.94 17.04
C GLN A 94 15.13 -11.94 17.67
N SER A 95 15.49 -13.22 17.73
CA SER A 95 14.59 -14.25 18.27
C SER A 95 14.50 -14.21 19.79
N GLY A 96 13.30 -14.46 20.33
CA GLY A 96 13.06 -14.67 21.76
C GLY A 96 11.57 -14.69 22.08
N GLU A 97 11.21 -15.18 23.26
CA GLU A 97 9.85 -15.02 23.77
C GLU A 97 9.65 -13.57 24.22
N GLY A 98 8.62 -12.91 23.70
CA GLY A 98 8.27 -11.56 24.11
C GLY A 98 7.63 -11.48 25.49
N TRP A 99 7.75 -10.32 26.13
CA TRP A 99 7.19 -10.04 27.46
C TRP A 99 6.64 -8.61 27.58
N ILE A 100 6.65 -7.86 26.49
CA ILE A 100 6.12 -6.49 26.41
C ILE A 100 4.89 -6.52 25.51
N PRO A 101 3.82 -5.78 25.83
CA PRO A 101 2.62 -5.75 25.00
C PRO A 101 2.94 -5.48 23.53
N ASN A 102 2.27 -6.18 22.63
CA ASN A 102 2.47 -5.96 21.20
C ASN A 102 1.89 -4.59 20.77
N PRO A 103 2.66 -3.73 20.07
CA PRO A 103 2.17 -2.42 19.65
C PRO A 103 1.14 -2.48 18.51
N MET A 104 1.02 -3.63 17.81
CA MET A 104 0.12 -3.78 16.68
C MET A 104 -1.31 -4.06 17.12
N ALA A 105 -1.48 -4.95 18.11
CA ALA A 105 -2.78 -5.43 18.54
C ALA A 105 -2.74 -6.01 19.96
N LYS A 106 -3.81 -5.80 20.73
CA LYS A 106 -3.96 -6.36 22.09
C LYS A 106 -4.02 -7.90 22.11
N ASN A 107 -4.57 -8.54 21.08
CA ASN A 107 -4.64 -10.00 20.99
C ASN A 107 -3.38 -10.64 20.38
N ALA A 108 -2.42 -9.83 19.90
CA ALA A 108 -1.18 -10.34 19.35
C ALA A 108 -0.24 -10.79 20.48
N PRO A 109 0.63 -11.79 20.22
CA PRO A 109 1.61 -12.21 21.21
C PRO A 109 2.56 -11.08 21.61
N ASP A 110 2.94 -11.07 22.88
CA ASP A 110 3.94 -10.13 23.42
C ASP A 110 5.24 -10.17 22.61
N VAL A 111 5.96 -9.05 22.66
CA VAL A 111 7.17 -8.82 21.88
C VAL A 111 8.37 -8.53 22.77
N THR A 112 9.56 -8.69 22.20
CA THR A 112 10.81 -8.32 22.85
C THR A 112 11.10 -6.82 22.67
N ILE A 113 11.91 -6.24 23.56
CA ILE A 113 12.43 -4.85 23.38
C ILE A 113 13.15 -4.71 22.03
N ARG A 114 13.85 -5.76 21.59
CA ARG A 114 14.62 -5.71 20.34
C ARG A 114 13.72 -5.61 19.12
N SER A 115 12.59 -6.31 19.10
CA SER A 115 11.62 -6.18 18.01
C SER A 115 10.98 -4.78 17.96
N TYR A 116 10.83 -4.10 19.10
CA TYR A 116 10.47 -2.67 19.12
C TYR A 116 11.54 -1.79 18.48
N LEU A 117 12.81 -2.06 18.78
CA LEU A 117 13.94 -1.33 18.21
C LEU A 117 14.06 -1.62 16.70
N GLU A 118 13.88 -2.86 16.26
CA GLU A 118 13.89 -3.21 14.82
C GLU A 118 12.75 -2.50 14.08
N LEU A 119 11.53 -2.49 14.63
CA LEU A 119 10.38 -1.80 14.05
C LEU A 119 10.66 -0.31 13.77
N MET A 120 11.52 0.34 14.56
CA MET A 120 11.90 1.76 14.34
C MET A 120 12.83 1.98 13.13
N ASN A 121 13.37 0.93 12.51
CA ASN A 121 14.02 1.05 11.20
C ASN A 121 13.02 1.34 10.07
N LEU A 122 11.73 1.01 10.28
CA LEU A 122 10.62 1.35 9.37
C LEU A 122 10.86 0.90 7.92
N LYS A 123 11.43 -0.29 7.75
CA LYS A 123 11.56 -0.98 6.46
C LYS A 123 10.44 -1.99 6.32
N ALA A 124 9.95 -2.20 5.11
CA ALA A 124 8.92 -3.19 4.85
C ALA A 124 8.90 -3.66 3.39
N ASN A 125 8.57 -4.93 3.21
CA ASN A 125 7.96 -5.44 2.00
C ASN A 125 6.46 -5.17 2.01
N HIS A 126 6.06 -4.01 1.50
CA HIS A 126 4.68 -3.58 1.52
C HIS A 126 3.87 -4.10 0.32
N ARG A 127 4.45 -4.96 -0.52
CA ARG A 127 3.81 -5.50 -1.73
C ARG A 127 2.67 -6.46 -1.40
N LYS A 128 1.59 -6.37 -2.18
CA LYS A 128 0.41 -7.25 -2.11
C LYS A 128 0.09 -7.74 -3.53
N VAL A 129 0.72 -8.86 -3.86
CA VAL A 129 0.75 -9.43 -5.20
C VAL A 129 0.29 -10.88 -5.10
N PHE A 130 -0.63 -11.27 -5.98
CA PHE A 130 -1.05 -12.65 -6.16
C PHE A 130 -0.93 -13.02 -7.62
N VAL A 131 -0.18 -14.09 -7.93
CA VAL A 131 0.09 -14.51 -9.32
C VAL A 131 -0.14 -16.00 -9.46
N THR A 132 -0.74 -16.37 -10.59
CA THR A 132 -0.89 -17.75 -11.08
C THR A 132 -0.46 -17.80 -12.54
N GLU A 133 -0.47 -18.99 -13.15
CA GLU A 133 -0.23 -19.14 -14.59
C GLU A 133 -1.30 -18.48 -15.49
N LYS A 134 -2.41 -18.03 -14.90
CA LYS A 134 -3.59 -17.50 -15.61
C LYS A 134 -3.85 -16.02 -15.34
N THR A 135 -3.63 -15.57 -14.11
CA THR A 135 -4.01 -14.23 -13.65
C THR A 135 -2.99 -13.68 -12.66
N ALA A 136 -2.89 -12.36 -12.63
CA ALA A 136 -2.13 -11.59 -11.65
C ALA A 136 -3.00 -10.49 -11.05
N ILE A 137 -2.90 -10.30 -9.74
CA ILE A 137 -3.61 -9.29 -8.97
C ILE A 137 -2.58 -8.47 -8.20
N ILE A 138 -2.66 -7.14 -8.35
CA ILE A 138 -1.97 -6.16 -7.51
C ILE A 138 -3.04 -5.36 -6.76
N THR A 139 -2.95 -5.30 -5.43
CA THR A 139 -4.01 -4.72 -4.59
C THR A 139 -3.46 -3.82 -3.50
N SER A 140 -4.30 -2.91 -3.00
CA SER A 140 -4.04 -2.20 -1.74
C SER A 140 -4.38 -3.04 -0.50
N ALA A 141 -5.17 -4.11 -0.65
CA ALA A 141 -5.70 -4.89 0.46
C ALA A 141 -4.62 -5.73 1.15
N ASN A 142 -4.62 -5.72 2.48
CA ASN A 142 -3.89 -6.70 3.27
C ASN A 142 -4.77 -7.95 3.49
N PRO A 143 -4.22 -9.16 3.37
CA PRO A 143 -4.90 -10.39 3.77
C PRO A 143 -4.87 -10.55 5.30
N HIS A 144 -5.40 -9.55 6.01
CA HIS A 144 -5.37 -9.38 7.45
C HIS A 144 -6.79 -9.13 7.94
N ASP A 145 -7.20 -9.80 9.01
CA ASP A 145 -8.62 -9.90 9.36
C ASP A 145 -9.20 -8.52 9.71
N ALA A 146 -8.52 -7.74 10.56
CA ALA A 146 -8.96 -6.38 10.89
C ALA A 146 -8.89 -5.39 9.71
N SER A 147 -8.21 -5.75 8.63
CA SER A 147 -8.22 -4.98 7.37
C SER A 147 -9.36 -5.34 6.44
N GLY A 148 -10.11 -6.40 6.72
CA GLY A 148 -11.13 -6.92 5.82
C GLY A 148 -12.34 -6.01 5.60
N LEU A 149 -12.57 -5.05 6.49
CA LEU A 149 -13.63 -4.05 6.34
C LEU A 149 -13.16 -2.78 5.60
N HIS A 150 -11.86 -2.64 5.32
CA HIS A 150 -11.31 -1.43 4.70
C HIS A 150 -11.72 -1.32 3.23
N SER A 151 -11.95 -0.08 2.77
CA SER A 151 -12.13 0.21 1.35
C SER A 151 -10.78 0.08 0.64
N ASN A 152 -10.70 -0.79 -0.35
CA ASN A 152 -9.47 -1.13 -1.06
C ASN A 152 -9.73 -1.16 -2.57
N ILE A 153 -8.65 -1.24 -3.35
CA ILE A 153 -8.69 -1.46 -4.80
C ILE A 153 -7.83 -2.66 -5.17
N ALA A 154 -8.14 -3.27 -6.30
CA ALA A 154 -7.33 -4.30 -6.93
C ALA A 154 -7.38 -4.14 -8.44
N LEU A 155 -6.25 -4.36 -9.10
CA LEU A 155 -6.16 -4.48 -10.55
C LEU A 155 -5.83 -5.93 -10.86
N GLU A 156 -6.73 -6.60 -11.56
CA GLU A 156 -6.56 -7.96 -12.05
C GLU A 156 -6.24 -7.94 -13.55
N THR A 157 -5.28 -8.75 -13.97
CA THR A 157 -4.88 -8.85 -15.37
C THR A 157 -4.38 -10.26 -15.71
N SER A 158 -4.20 -10.52 -17.00
CA SER A 158 -3.58 -11.74 -17.53
C SER A 158 -2.65 -11.36 -18.68
N GLY A 159 -1.79 -12.30 -19.09
CA GLY A 159 -0.83 -12.08 -20.18
C GLY A 159 0.62 -12.08 -19.68
N ASN A 160 1.51 -11.52 -20.49
CA ASN A 160 2.96 -11.54 -20.28
C ASN A 160 3.39 -10.75 -19.04
N ILE A 161 2.57 -9.82 -18.57
CA ILE A 161 2.75 -9.11 -17.30
C ILE A 161 2.94 -10.06 -16.10
N ILE A 162 2.43 -11.30 -16.17
CA ILE A 162 2.70 -12.36 -15.19
C ILE A 162 4.20 -12.63 -15.08
N GLY A 163 4.91 -12.67 -16.21
CA GLY A 163 6.37 -12.84 -16.26
C GLY A 163 7.10 -11.65 -15.63
N ASP A 164 6.71 -10.42 -15.95
CA ASP A 164 7.34 -9.22 -15.37
C ASP A 164 7.14 -9.15 -13.84
N ILE A 165 5.97 -9.57 -13.35
CA ILE A 165 5.71 -9.65 -11.91
C ILE A 165 6.56 -10.75 -11.28
N LEU A 166 6.67 -11.93 -11.92
CA LEU A 166 7.54 -13.01 -11.44
C LEU A 166 9.00 -12.58 -11.39
N GLU A 167 9.51 -11.82 -12.36
CA GLU A 167 10.85 -11.23 -12.34
C GLU A 167 11.03 -10.28 -11.14
N SER A 168 10.05 -9.41 -10.90
CA SER A 168 10.05 -8.51 -9.75
C SER A 168 10.04 -9.23 -8.40
N GLU A 169 9.29 -10.33 -8.29
CA GLU A 169 9.24 -11.15 -7.06
C GLU A 169 10.45 -12.08 -6.94
N GLN A 170 11.07 -12.50 -8.05
CA GLN A 170 12.32 -13.26 -8.08
C GLN A 170 13.45 -12.44 -7.45
N ALA A 171 13.55 -11.15 -7.81
CA ALA A 171 14.55 -10.28 -7.21
C ALA A 171 14.45 -10.25 -5.67
N VAL A 172 13.21 -10.27 -5.14
CA VAL A 172 12.95 -10.36 -3.70
C VAL A 172 13.35 -11.72 -3.13
N ALA A 173 13.01 -12.80 -3.83
CA ALA A 173 13.42 -14.14 -3.44
C ALA A 173 14.96 -14.27 -3.40
N ASP A 174 15.67 -13.77 -4.40
CA ASP A 174 17.13 -13.88 -4.53
C ASP A 174 17.88 -13.27 -3.34
N PHE A 175 17.57 -12.03 -2.97
CA PHE A 175 18.23 -11.39 -1.83
C PHE A 175 17.72 -11.89 -0.47
N SER A 176 16.58 -12.59 -0.44
CA SER A 176 16.01 -13.15 0.79
C SER A 176 16.36 -14.64 1.01
N GLY A 177 17.20 -15.23 0.15
CA GLY A 177 17.51 -16.66 0.19
C GLY A 177 16.30 -17.56 -0.12
N GLY A 178 15.33 -17.03 -0.86
CA GLY A 178 14.18 -17.74 -1.37
C GLY A 178 14.53 -18.64 -2.57
N PRO A 179 13.54 -19.41 -3.07
CA PRO A 179 13.78 -20.34 -4.15
C PRO A 179 13.63 -19.64 -5.51
N GLU A 180 14.15 -20.26 -6.57
CA GLU A 180 13.90 -19.84 -7.95
C GLU A 180 12.41 -19.99 -8.29
N LEU A 181 11.73 -18.94 -8.70
CA LEU A 181 10.31 -18.91 -9.07
C LEU A 181 10.11 -19.50 -10.49
N PRO A 182 8.88 -19.94 -10.83
CA PRO A 182 8.61 -20.48 -12.15
C PRO A 182 8.85 -19.45 -13.27
N GLU A 183 9.48 -19.88 -14.36
CA GLU A 183 9.56 -19.07 -15.57
C GLU A 183 8.19 -18.97 -16.26
N TYR A 184 7.85 -17.78 -16.75
CA TYR A 184 6.67 -17.57 -17.58
C TYR A 184 7.08 -17.54 -19.05
N MET A 185 6.47 -18.39 -19.87
CA MET A 185 6.68 -18.35 -21.32
C MET A 185 5.82 -17.25 -21.95
N PRO A 186 6.41 -16.21 -22.54
CA PRO A 186 5.65 -15.14 -23.17
C PRO A 186 4.79 -15.66 -24.32
N LYS A 187 3.60 -15.09 -24.46
CA LYS A 187 2.64 -15.36 -25.52
C LYS A 187 2.45 -14.11 -26.35
N LYS A 188 1.95 -14.28 -27.57
CA LYS A 188 1.54 -13.13 -28.38
C LYS A 188 0.36 -12.45 -27.71
N GLU A 189 0.53 -11.20 -27.32
CA GLU A 189 -0.54 -10.38 -26.75
C GLU A 189 -1.34 -9.68 -27.84
N THR A 190 -2.62 -9.50 -27.55
CA THR A 190 -3.57 -8.75 -28.35
C THR A 190 -4.51 -8.02 -27.42
N GLY A 191 -4.92 -6.82 -27.80
CA GLY A 191 -5.90 -6.07 -27.03
C GLY A 191 -5.56 -4.58 -27.03
N PRO A 192 -6.49 -3.75 -26.55
CA PRO A 192 -6.32 -2.32 -26.54
C PRO A 192 -5.60 -1.80 -25.29
N PHE A 193 -5.31 -2.67 -24.31
CA PHE A 193 -4.72 -2.28 -23.03
C PHE A 193 -3.20 -2.40 -23.04
N GLU A 194 -2.53 -1.36 -22.54
CA GLU A 194 -1.10 -1.38 -22.22
C GLU A 194 -0.98 -1.50 -20.70
N VAL A 195 -0.37 -2.57 -20.21
CA VAL A 195 -0.22 -2.85 -18.78
C VAL A 195 1.27 -2.88 -18.43
N GLN A 196 1.62 -2.24 -17.31
CA GLN A 196 3.00 -2.18 -16.83
C GLN A 196 3.04 -2.35 -15.31
N VAL A 197 3.91 -3.24 -14.84
CA VAL A 197 4.25 -3.34 -13.42
C VAL A 197 5.25 -2.25 -13.08
N LEU A 198 4.99 -1.53 -11.99
CA LEU A 198 5.83 -0.44 -11.50
C LEU A 198 6.22 -0.76 -10.06
N THR A 199 7.52 -0.74 -9.79
CA THR A 199 8.04 -1.01 -8.45
C THR A 199 8.81 0.20 -7.90
N GLU A 200 8.69 0.43 -6.60
CA GLU A 200 9.39 1.47 -5.84
C GLU A 200 9.42 2.85 -6.57
N SER A 201 10.58 3.48 -6.77
CA SER A 201 10.69 4.82 -7.37
C SER A 201 10.22 4.92 -8.82
N LYS A 202 10.05 3.80 -9.55
CA LYS A 202 9.43 3.82 -10.87
C LYS A 202 7.96 4.22 -10.79
N ILE A 203 7.29 3.92 -9.68
CA ILE A 203 5.93 4.38 -9.39
C ILE A 203 5.90 5.91 -9.39
N LEU A 204 6.78 6.54 -8.62
CA LEU A 204 6.91 8.00 -8.57
C LEU A 204 7.20 8.59 -9.94
N LYS A 205 8.21 8.05 -10.65
CA LYS A 205 8.60 8.54 -11.98
C LYS A 205 7.43 8.54 -12.95
N HIS A 206 6.62 7.48 -12.96
CA HIS A 206 5.48 7.37 -13.87
C HIS A 206 4.33 8.28 -13.45
N ILE A 207 4.04 8.43 -12.15
CA ILE A 207 3.03 9.38 -11.65
C ILE A 207 3.40 10.81 -12.05
N LEU A 208 4.63 11.25 -11.78
CA LEU A 208 5.09 12.60 -12.14
C LEU A 208 5.04 12.83 -13.65
N ASN A 209 5.38 11.81 -14.45
CA ASN A 209 5.31 11.90 -15.90
C ASN A 209 3.87 12.04 -16.41
N GLU A 210 2.91 11.33 -15.84
CA GLU A 210 1.50 11.45 -16.23
C GLU A 210 0.87 12.76 -15.75
N LEU A 211 1.20 13.22 -14.54
CA LEU A 211 0.82 14.55 -14.06
C LEU A 211 1.31 15.64 -15.02
N LYS A 212 2.59 15.60 -15.43
CA LYS A 212 3.19 16.56 -16.36
C LYS A 212 2.55 16.60 -17.74
N LYS A 213 1.95 15.50 -18.19
CA LYS A 213 1.26 15.41 -19.48
C LYS A 213 -0.17 15.95 -19.44
N SER A 214 -0.75 16.07 -18.25
CA SER A 214 -2.13 16.53 -18.13
C SER A 214 -2.26 18.01 -18.49
N GLU A 215 -3.33 18.31 -19.23
CA GLU A 215 -3.60 19.63 -19.81
C GLU A 215 -5.04 20.09 -19.55
N GLU A 216 -5.43 21.23 -20.13
CA GLU A 216 -6.79 21.75 -20.03
C GLU A 216 -7.79 20.77 -20.65
N GLY A 217 -8.88 20.49 -19.93
CA GLY A 217 -9.92 19.54 -20.35
C GLY A 217 -9.73 18.13 -19.78
N ASP A 218 -8.55 17.80 -19.28
CA ASP A 218 -8.33 16.55 -18.52
C ASP A 218 -8.93 16.63 -17.11
N GLN A 219 -9.25 15.46 -16.55
CA GLN A 219 -9.61 15.30 -15.15
C GLN A 219 -8.70 14.26 -14.47
N ILE A 220 -8.29 14.53 -13.23
CA ILE A 220 -7.50 13.62 -12.42
C ILE A 220 -8.26 13.31 -11.14
N TRP A 221 -8.44 12.03 -10.87
CA TRP A 221 -8.96 11.52 -9.61
C TRP A 221 -7.84 10.90 -8.79
N ILE A 222 -7.76 11.26 -7.51
CA ILE A 222 -6.80 10.70 -6.56
C ILE A 222 -7.57 10.14 -5.37
N GLY A 223 -7.55 8.83 -5.21
CA GLY A 223 -8.02 8.14 -4.00
C GLY A 223 -6.82 7.66 -3.21
N MET A 224 -6.58 8.22 -2.01
CA MET A 224 -5.32 7.95 -1.32
C MET A 224 -5.46 7.84 0.20
N PHE A 225 -4.84 6.78 0.74
CA PHE A 225 -4.74 6.58 2.18
C PHE A 225 -3.71 7.53 2.82
N TYR A 226 -2.51 7.68 2.26
CA TYR A 226 -1.53 8.71 2.67
C TYR A 226 -0.98 9.50 1.48
N LEU A 227 -1.03 10.83 1.56
CA LEU A 227 -0.42 11.77 0.61
C LEU A 227 0.51 12.72 1.35
N ALA A 228 1.79 12.74 0.99
CA ALA A 228 2.81 13.60 1.60
C ALA A 228 4.05 13.86 0.73
N GLU A 229 4.20 13.16 -0.40
CA GLU A 229 5.37 13.29 -1.28
C GLU A 229 5.35 14.64 -2.01
N ARG A 230 6.41 15.44 -1.80
CA ARG A 230 6.47 16.84 -2.25
C ARG A 230 6.42 16.97 -3.75
N SER A 231 7.21 16.16 -4.43
CA SER A 231 7.26 16.17 -5.89
C SER A 231 5.89 15.87 -6.51
N VAL A 232 5.07 15.03 -5.87
CA VAL A 232 3.70 14.75 -6.32
C VAL A 232 2.78 15.95 -6.06
N ILE A 233 2.83 16.54 -4.86
CA ILE A 233 2.02 17.73 -4.51
C ILE A 233 2.35 18.90 -5.45
N ASP A 234 3.63 19.16 -5.71
CA ASP A 234 4.09 20.23 -6.59
C ASP A 234 3.64 20.00 -8.05
N GLU A 235 3.61 18.75 -8.52
CA GLU A 235 3.13 18.46 -9.87
C GLU A 235 1.60 18.43 -9.98
N ILE A 236 0.87 18.15 -8.89
CA ILE A 236 -0.58 18.36 -8.79
C ILE A 236 -0.88 19.85 -8.99
N ASP A 237 -0.19 20.73 -8.28
CA ASP A 237 -0.33 22.19 -8.39
C ASP A 237 -0.10 22.66 -9.83
N LYS A 238 1.03 22.26 -10.43
CA LYS A 238 1.34 22.62 -11.82
C LYS A 238 0.34 22.06 -12.83
N ALA A 239 -0.23 20.88 -12.60
CA ALA A 239 -1.27 20.33 -13.47
C ALA A 239 -2.56 21.16 -13.36
N ALA A 240 -2.91 21.58 -12.16
CA ALA A 240 -4.03 22.48 -11.93
C ALA A 240 -3.81 23.84 -12.61
N ASP A 241 -2.61 24.40 -12.57
CA ASP A 241 -2.23 25.64 -13.29
C ASP A 241 -2.37 25.51 -14.81
N ARG A 242 -2.19 24.30 -15.36
CA ARG A 242 -2.42 24.00 -16.79
C ARG A 242 -3.90 23.84 -17.16
N GLY A 243 -4.81 23.97 -16.19
CA GLY A 243 -6.26 23.86 -16.43
C GLY A 243 -6.84 22.46 -16.22
N THR A 244 -6.04 21.48 -15.78
CA THR A 244 -6.54 20.14 -15.44
C THR A 244 -7.39 20.18 -14.18
N LYS A 245 -8.57 19.55 -14.18
CA LYS A 245 -9.42 19.44 -12.99
C LYS A 245 -8.96 18.29 -12.11
N ILE A 246 -8.70 18.54 -10.83
CA ILE A 246 -8.15 17.55 -9.90
C ILE A 246 -9.10 17.37 -8.71
N LYS A 247 -9.50 16.12 -8.48
CA LYS A 247 -10.38 15.73 -7.37
C LYS A 247 -9.68 14.70 -6.50
N ILE A 248 -9.49 15.05 -5.23
CA ILE A 248 -8.74 14.26 -4.26
C ILE A 248 -9.66 13.78 -3.15
N ILE A 249 -9.69 12.47 -2.91
CA ILE A 249 -10.37 11.84 -1.78
C ILE A 249 -9.31 11.25 -0.86
N LEU A 250 -9.28 11.73 0.38
CA LEU A 250 -8.30 11.31 1.37
C LEU A 250 -8.95 10.65 2.57
N ASP A 251 -8.29 9.63 3.10
CA ASP A 251 -8.57 9.14 4.44
C ASP A 251 -8.19 10.24 5.46
N PRO A 252 -9.03 10.54 6.47
CA PRO A 252 -8.71 11.57 7.46
C PRO A 252 -7.56 11.16 8.41
N ASN A 253 -7.13 9.91 8.38
CA ASN A 253 -6.07 9.29 9.18
C ASN A 253 -6.25 9.49 10.68
N LYS A 254 -7.52 9.42 11.14
CA LYS A 254 -7.89 9.54 12.55
C LYS A 254 -8.03 8.22 13.26
N ASN A 255 -8.15 7.13 12.50
CA ASN A 255 -8.21 5.77 13.01
C ASN A 255 -7.23 4.90 12.21
N ALA A 256 -6.49 4.03 12.89
CA ALA A 256 -5.79 2.92 12.22
C ALA A 256 -5.73 1.68 13.08
N PHE A 257 -6.26 0.56 12.55
CA PHE A 257 -6.32 -0.74 13.22
C PHE A 257 -6.91 -0.63 14.64
N GLY A 258 -8.00 0.15 14.79
CA GLY A 258 -8.67 0.41 16.08
C GLY A 258 -7.99 1.45 16.98
N ASN A 259 -6.84 2.02 16.59
CA ASN A 259 -6.16 3.06 17.37
C ASN A 259 -6.51 4.46 16.88
N GLN A 260 -6.75 5.40 17.80
CA GLN A 260 -6.85 6.82 17.47
C GLN A 260 -5.51 7.36 16.97
N LYS A 261 -5.55 8.07 15.84
CA LYS A 261 -4.41 8.68 15.17
C LYS A 261 -4.58 10.19 15.11
N THR A 262 -3.47 10.87 14.83
CA THR A 262 -3.39 12.34 14.90
C THR A 262 -3.97 13.04 13.68
N GLY A 263 -4.25 12.31 12.59
CA GLY A 263 -4.63 12.86 11.28
C GLY A 263 -3.46 13.10 10.32
N LEU A 264 -2.27 12.61 10.67
CA LEU A 264 -1.07 12.74 9.83
C LEU A 264 -1.00 11.61 8.80
N PRO A 265 -0.51 11.90 7.57
CA PRO A 265 -0.09 13.21 7.06
C PRO A 265 -1.20 14.00 6.37
N ASN A 266 -2.38 13.43 6.17
CA ASN A 266 -3.33 14.01 5.23
C ASN A 266 -3.93 15.34 5.69
N ILE A 267 -4.25 15.53 6.98
CA ILE A 267 -4.82 16.83 7.43
C ILE A 267 -3.90 18.02 7.11
N PRO A 268 -2.59 18.03 7.47
CA PRO A 268 -1.73 19.15 7.14
C PRO A 268 -1.47 19.26 5.64
N VAL A 269 -1.34 18.14 4.94
CA VAL A 269 -1.08 18.15 3.49
C VAL A 269 -2.29 18.69 2.71
N SER A 270 -3.52 18.33 3.10
CA SER A 270 -4.72 18.92 2.51
C SER A 270 -4.80 20.42 2.77
N ALA A 271 -4.39 20.90 3.95
CA ALA A 271 -4.31 22.34 4.22
C ALA A 271 -3.27 23.04 3.34
N GLU A 272 -2.10 22.44 3.12
CA GLU A 272 -1.10 22.93 2.17
C GLU A 272 -1.67 22.98 0.75
N ILE A 273 -2.34 21.93 0.28
CA ILE A 273 -2.98 21.86 -1.05
C ILE A 273 -4.04 22.96 -1.20
N ARG A 274 -4.89 23.19 -0.18
CA ARG A 274 -5.89 24.26 -0.22
C ARG A 274 -5.27 25.66 -0.22
N ASN A 275 -4.12 25.83 0.44
CA ASN A 275 -3.40 27.10 0.47
C ASN A 275 -2.68 27.42 -0.84
N LEU A 276 -2.57 26.48 -1.79
CA LEU A 276 -2.13 26.77 -3.16
C LEU A 276 -3.12 27.71 -3.86
N GLY A 277 -4.39 27.70 -3.47
CA GLY A 277 -5.40 28.64 -3.95
C GLY A 277 -5.93 28.34 -5.36
N SER A 278 -5.67 27.15 -5.91
CA SER A 278 -6.17 26.75 -7.22
C SER A 278 -7.64 26.32 -7.17
N ASP A 279 -8.49 26.96 -8.00
CA ASP A 279 -9.89 26.58 -8.21
C ASP A 279 -10.05 25.27 -9.00
N ASN A 280 -8.94 24.73 -9.52
CA ASN A 280 -8.91 23.46 -10.23
C ASN A 280 -8.64 22.26 -9.31
N ILE A 281 -8.40 22.48 -8.01
CA ILE A 281 -8.15 21.41 -7.02
C ILE A 281 -9.26 21.37 -5.97
N GLU A 282 -9.98 20.25 -5.93
CA GLU A 282 -10.98 19.95 -4.91
C GLU A 282 -10.52 18.79 -4.04
N VAL A 283 -10.71 18.92 -2.72
CA VAL A 283 -10.34 17.88 -1.74
C VAL A 283 -11.58 17.54 -0.91
N LYS A 284 -11.89 16.25 -0.83
CA LYS A 284 -12.90 15.70 0.09
C LYS A 284 -12.27 14.66 1.02
N TRP A 285 -12.89 14.49 2.18
CA TRP A 285 -12.53 13.42 3.10
C TRP A 285 -13.42 12.22 2.85
N TYR A 286 -12.83 11.03 2.79
CA TYR A 286 -13.62 9.82 2.91
C TYR A 286 -14.24 9.76 4.32
N LYS A 287 -15.53 9.44 4.39
CA LYS A 287 -16.28 9.32 5.62
C LYS A 287 -16.04 7.92 6.21
N THR A 288 -14.98 7.81 7.00
CA THR A 288 -14.60 6.57 7.67
C THR A 288 -15.45 6.34 8.93
N GLY A 289 -15.96 5.12 9.10
CA GLY A 289 -16.45 4.57 10.36
C GLY A 289 -15.38 3.72 11.07
N GLU A 290 -15.66 2.43 11.20
CA GLU A 290 -14.72 1.40 11.68
C GLU A 290 -13.68 1.04 10.62
N GLU A 291 -14.01 1.29 9.36
CA GLU A 291 -13.16 1.06 8.19
C GLU A 291 -12.18 2.20 7.92
N GLN A 292 -11.17 1.90 7.10
CA GLN A 292 -10.26 2.90 6.53
C GLN A 292 -10.49 3.02 5.02
N TYR A 293 -10.23 4.21 4.48
CA TYR A 293 -10.09 4.41 3.04
C TYR A 293 -8.67 4.04 2.61
N HIS A 294 -8.43 2.74 2.49
CA HIS A 294 -7.12 2.17 2.22
C HIS A 294 -6.75 2.11 0.72
N THR A 295 -7.52 2.81 -0.12
CA THR A 295 -7.26 3.00 -1.56
C THR A 295 -5.95 3.75 -1.81
N LYS A 296 -5.24 3.33 -2.87
CA LYS A 296 -4.00 3.94 -3.35
C LYS A 296 -4.03 3.93 -4.86
N MET A 297 -4.71 4.91 -5.44
CA MET A 297 -5.01 4.96 -6.86
C MET A 297 -5.04 6.40 -7.37
N ILE A 298 -4.44 6.61 -8.53
CA ILE A 298 -4.60 7.83 -9.33
C ILE A 298 -5.12 7.43 -10.71
N TYR A 299 -6.11 8.17 -11.18
CA TYR A 299 -6.79 7.97 -12.45
C TYR A 299 -6.75 9.27 -13.25
N PHE A 300 -6.19 9.19 -14.45
CA PHE A 300 -6.10 10.27 -15.42
C PHE A 300 -7.19 10.02 -16.48
N ASP A 301 -8.29 10.73 -16.34
CA ASP A 301 -9.47 10.73 -17.22
C ASP A 301 -9.20 11.72 -18.36
N ARG A 302 -9.02 11.19 -19.57
CA ARG A 302 -8.62 11.94 -20.75
C ARG A 302 -9.60 11.67 -21.89
N LYS A 303 -9.47 12.44 -22.97
CA LYS A 303 -10.37 12.32 -24.12
C LYS A 303 -10.30 10.95 -24.82
N ASP A 304 -9.08 10.48 -25.12
CA ASP A 304 -8.86 9.32 -25.99
C ASP A 304 -8.21 8.13 -25.27
N LYS A 305 -7.34 8.39 -24.28
CA LYS A 305 -6.59 7.36 -23.57
C LYS A 305 -6.46 7.68 -22.09
N ASP A 306 -7.15 6.89 -21.29
CA ASP A 306 -7.09 6.96 -19.84
C ASP A 306 -5.87 6.24 -19.30
N VAL A 307 -5.43 6.68 -18.12
CA VAL A 307 -4.33 6.04 -17.39
C VAL A 307 -4.73 5.82 -15.94
N ILE A 308 -4.56 4.59 -15.47
CA ILE A 308 -4.83 4.21 -14.08
C ILE A 308 -3.52 3.71 -13.47
N VAL A 309 -3.15 4.21 -12.31
CA VAL A 309 -2.02 3.69 -11.52
C VAL A 309 -2.52 3.35 -10.13
N GLY A 310 -2.44 2.08 -9.74
CA GLY A 310 -2.91 1.62 -8.43
C GLY A 310 -2.21 0.38 -7.92
N GLY A 311 -2.17 0.22 -6.59
CA GLY A 311 -1.55 -0.93 -5.94
C GLY A 311 -1.26 -0.69 -4.46
N SER A 312 -0.05 -1.03 -4.02
CA SER A 312 0.33 -0.99 -2.60
C SER A 312 0.91 0.35 -2.14
N ALA A 313 1.36 1.22 -3.05
CA ALA A 313 2.12 2.42 -2.69
C ALA A 313 1.22 3.59 -2.26
N ASN A 314 1.40 4.07 -1.02
CA ASN A 314 0.93 5.42 -0.69
C ASN A 314 1.80 6.48 -1.37
N PHE A 315 1.33 7.72 -1.45
CA PHE A 315 2.12 8.82 -2.00
C PHE A 315 2.93 9.51 -0.91
N THR A 316 3.81 8.76 -0.26
CA THR A 316 4.76 9.23 0.75
C THR A 316 6.17 8.92 0.31
N ARG A 317 7.15 9.64 0.87
CA ARG A 317 8.57 9.42 0.61
C ARG A 317 8.95 7.94 0.81
N ARG A 318 8.54 7.34 1.93
CA ARG A 318 8.88 5.96 2.25
C ARG A 318 8.44 4.97 1.17
N ASN A 319 7.24 5.18 0.61
CA ASN A 319 6.67 4.29 -0.39
C ASN A 319 7.12 4.62 -1.83
N LEU A 320 7.60 5.84 -2.10
CA LEU A 320 7.89 6.32 -3.46
C LEU A 320 9.37 6.56 -3.79
N VAL A 321 10.30 6.46 -2.83
CA VAL A 321 11.75 6.67 -3.07
C VAL A 321 12.66 5.55 -2.58
N ASP A 322 12.23 4.30 -2.80
CA ASP A 322 13.01 3.07 -2.57
C ASP A 322 13.39 2.82 -1.09
N LEU A 323 12.52 3.15 -0.13
CA LEU A 323 12.72 2.80 1.29
C LEU A 323 11.92 1.56 1.69
N ASN A 324 10.70 1.43 1.17
CA ASN A 324 9.91 0.20 1.22
C ASN A 324 9.85 -0.43 -0.17
N LEU A 325 9.66 -1.75 -0.21
CA LEU A 325 9.25 -2.41 -1.45
C LEU A 325 7.77 -2.16 -1.68
N GLU A 326 7.44 -1.77 -2.91
CA GLU A 326 6.10 -1.40 -3.33
C GLU A 326 5.84 -1.85 -4.75
N THR A 327 4.60 -2.22 -5.04
CA THR A 327 4.19 -2.63 -6.38
C THR A 327 2.86 -1.99 -6.74
N ASN A 328 2.84 -1.25 -7.83
CA ASN A 328 1.64 -0.77 -8.50
C ASN A 328 1.56 -1.34 -9.92
N MET A 329 0.36 -1.36 -10.46
CA MET A 329 0.12 -1.57 -11.88
C MET A 329 -0.27 -0.24 -12.51
N LYS A 330 0.32 0.07 -13.66
CA LYS A 330 -0.13 1.12 -14.56
C LYS A 330 -0.88 0.47 -15.72
N VAL A 331 -2.10 0.92 -15.96
CA VAL A 331 -2.91 0.51 -17.10
C VAL A 331 -3.20 1.73 -17.96
N SER A 332 -2.94 1.65 -19.25
CA SER A 332 -3.44 2.62 -20.24
C SER A 332 -4.48 1.95 -21.12
N ALA A 333 -5.63 2.60 -21.27
CA ALA A 333 -6.80 2.03 -21.91
C ALA A 333 -7.53 3.08 -22.74
N PRO A 334 -8.26 2.69 -23.81
CA PRO A 334 -9.20 3.59 -24.46
C PRO A 334 -10.22 4.11 -23.43
N SER A 335 -10.55 5.40 -23.51
CA SER A 335 -11.46 6.05 -22.56
C SER A 335 -12.90 5.55 -22.65
N ASP A 336 -13.25 4.81 -23.71
CA ASP A 336 -14.54 4.12 -23.87
C ASP A 336 -14.50 2.64 -23.47
N SER A 337 -13.41 2.16 -22.87
CA SER A 337 -13.29 0.79 -22.37
C SER A 337 -14.16 0.54 -21.13
N GLU A 338 -14.45 -0.73 -20.86
CA GLU A 338 -15.16 -1.14 -19.64
C GLU A 338 -14.39 -0.73 -18.38
N LEU A 339 -13.07 -0.93 -18.35
CA LEU A 339 -12.22 -0.52 -17.23
C LEU A 339 -12.29 0.99 -16.95
N ALA A 340 -12.21 1.82 -17.99
CA ALA A 340 -12.32 3.27 -17.85
C ALA A 340 -13.66 3.67 -17.22
N ARG A 341 -14.77 3.09 -17.72
CA ARG A 341 -16.11 3.34 -17.18
C ARG A 341 -16.24 2.89 -15.73
N ASP A 342 -15.69 1.73 -15.37
CA ASP A 342 -15.77 1.21 -13.99
C ASP A 342 -15.03 2.11 -13.00
N VAL A 343 -13.82 2.57 -13.36
CA VAL A 343 -13.03 3.46 -12.49
C VAL A 343 -13.67 4.84 -12.38
N ASP A 344 -14.16 5.40 -13.49
CA ASP A 344 -14.88 6.67 -13.50
C ASP A 344 -16.17 6.60 -12.66
N GLN A 345 -16.97 5.54 -12.82
CA GLN A 345 -18.17 5.32 -12.02
C GLN A 345 -17.85 5.15 -10.54
N TYR A 346 -16.79 4.41 -10.19
CA TYR A 346 -16.35 4.28 -8.81
C TYR A 346 -16.08 5.64 -8.18
N PHE A 347 -15.27 6.49 -8.82
CA PHE A 347 -14.93 7.81 -8.29
C PHE A 347 -16.13 8.76 -8.24
N LYS A 348 -16.93 8.82 -9.31
CA LYS A 348 -18.15 9.66 -9.35
C LYS A 348 -19.13 9.26 -8.25
N LYS A 349 -19.37 7.96 -8.06
CA LYS A 349 -20.27 7.43 -7.02
C LYS A 349 -19.86 7.91 -5.62
N ILE A 350 -18.58 7.74 -5.26
CA ILE A 350 -18.10 8.14 -3.93
C ILE A 350 -18.00 9.66 -3.76
N TRP A 351 -17.66 10.39 -4.83
CA TRP A 351 -17.55 11.85 -4.81
C TRP A 351 -18.90 12.56 -4.66
N ASN A 352 -19.90 12.02 -5.36
CA ASN A 352 -21.26 12.56 -5.39
C ASN A 352 -22.17 11.99 -4.29
N ASN A 353 -21.67 11.04 -3.47
CA ASN A 353 -22.46 10.36 -2.45
C ASN A 353 -23.70 9.65 -3.02
N GLU A 354 -23.53 8.96 -4.16
CA GLU A 354 -24.62 8.25 -4.81
C GLU A 354 -24.96 6.95 -4.06
N SER A 355 -26.20 6.84 -3.56
CA SER A 355 -26.74 5.71 -2.76
C SER A 355 -26.25 5.62 -1.31
N ALA A 356 -25.16 6.27 -0.93
CA ALA A 356 -24.70 6.38 0.45
C ALA A 356 -23.79 7.60 0.65
N VAL A 357 -23.53 7.96 1.91
CA VAL A 357 -22.57 9.03 2.24
C VAL A 357 -21.17 8.45 2.36
N TYR A 358 -20.39 8.53 1.28
CA TYR A 358 -19.00 8.07 1.19
C TYR A 358 -17.97 9.15 1.52
N THR A 359 -18.27 10.41 1.20
CA THR A 359 -17.36 11.54 1.39
C THR A 359 -18.04 12.69 2.12
N VAL A 360 -17.25 13.48 2.84
CA VAL A 360 -17.65 14.74 3.47
C VAL A 360 -16.74 15.87 2.98
N GLU A 361 -17.26 17.10 3.10
CA GLU A 361 -16.55 18.30 2.68
C GLU A 361 -15.26 18.53 3.51
N TYR A 362 -14.30 19.22 2.91
CA TYR A 362 -12.99 19.49 3.50
C TYR A 362 -13.05 20.07 4.93
N GLU A 363 -14.00 20.97 5.18
CA GLU A 363 -14.14 21.70 6.45
C GLU A 363 -14.39 20.78 7.65
N GLU A 364 -14.99 19.59 7.46
CA GLU A 364 -15.32 18.64 8.55
C GLU A 364 -14.07 18.19 9.35
N ASN A 365 -12.89 18.19 8.74
CA ASN A 365 -11.65 17.77 9.41
C ASN A 365 -10.57 18.86 9.50
N LYS A 366 -10.83 20.06 8.99
CA LYS A 366 -9.88 21.19 8.92
C LYS A 366 -9.43 21.67 10.31
N ASP A 367 -10.36 21.87 11.24
CA ASP A 367 -10.07 22.52 12.53
C ASP A 367 -9.59 21.56 13.63
N LYS A 368 -9.35 20.28 13.31
CA LYS A 368 -8.96 19.26 14.32
C LYS A 368 -7.44 19.17 14.53
N MET A 369 -6.68 20.11 13.96
CA MET A 369 -5.22 20.23 14.03
C MET A 369 -4.79 21.27 15.07
N THR A 370 -3.94 20.89 16.01
CA THR A 370 -3.36 21.83 16.98
C THR A 370 -2.00 22.34 16.48
N PRO A 371 -1.54 23.54 16.86
CA PRO A 371 -0.20 24.03 16.51
C PRO A 371 0.92 23.05 16.86
N PHE A 372 0.77 22.32 17.96
CA PHE A 372 1.68 21.25 18.36
C PHE A 372 1.77 20.11 17.33
N LYS A 373 0.63 19.62 16.82
CA LYS A 373 0.61 18.58 15.78
C LYS A 373 1.28 19.05 14.48
N TYR A 374 1.13 20.34 14.14
CA TYR A 374 1.81 20.94 12.99
C TYR A 374 3.34 20.97 13.18
N ILE A 375 3.81 21.31 14.37
CA ILE A 375 5.24 21.24 14.72
C ILE A 375 5.76 19.80 14.62
N VAL A 376 5.03 18.83 15.16
CA VAL A 376 5.42 17.40 15.06
C VAL A 376 5.54 16.97 13.60
N TYR A 377 4.54 17.28 12.78
CA TYR A 377 4.59 17.02 11.34
C TYR A 377 5.81 17.68 10.66
N TRP A 378 6.08 18.94 10.97
CA TRP A 378 7.22 19.68 10.42
C TRP A 378 8.57 19.08 10.83
N ILE A 379 8.71 18.66 12.09
CA ILE A 379 9.89 17.96 12.59
C ILE A 379 10.06 16.61 11.90
N GLN A 380 9.00 15.79 11.82
CA GLN A 380 9.03 14.50 11.12
C GLN A 380 9.44 14.68 9.65
N ARG A 381 8.95 15.75 9.02
CA ARG A 381 9.29 16.12 7.64
C ARG A 381 10.78 16.46 7.47
N ILE A 382 11.39 17.19 8.40
CA ILE A 382 12.79 17.62 8.29
C ILE A 382 13.78 16.53 8.70
N LEU A 383 13.44 15.79 9.76
CA LEU A 383 14.28 14.71 10.27
C LEU A 383 14.12 13.40 9.50
N TRP A 384 13.23 13.38 8.50
CA TRP A 384 12.83 12.18 7.75
C TRP A 384 12.37 11.02 8.64
N PHE A 385 11.88 11.35 9.84
CA PHE A 385 11.36 10.39 10.79
C PHE A 385 9.83 10.34 10.68
N THR A 386 9.33 9.86 9.55
CA THR A 386 7.89 9.72 9.29
C THR A 386 7.46 8.27 9.48
N SER A 387 6.36 8.04 10.18
CA SER A 387 5.76 6.70 10.33
C SER A 387 4.75 6.35 9.22
N TYR A 388 4.41 7.33 8.38
CA TYR A 388 3.53 7.21 7.22
C TYR A 388 4.30 7.02 5.92
#